data_AF-A0A8J7TME2-F1
#
_entry.id   AF-A0A8J7TME2-F1
#
_cell.length_a   1.000
_cell.length_b   1.000
_cell.length_c   1.000
_cell.angle_alpha   90.00
_cell.angle_beta   90.00
_cell.angle_gamma   90.00
#
_symmetry.space_group_name_H-M   'P 1'
#
loop_
_entity.id
_entity.type
_entity.pdbx_description
1 polymer ?
#
loop_
_entity_poly.entity_id
_entity_poly.type
_entity_poly.pdbx_seq_one_letter_code
_entity_poly.pdbx_strand_id
1 'polypeptide(L)'
;MYTIITCTILGLTLAVTLWRKGKLSAARLEPGLAISLIGLLCFEVGLAIAMLLSLALPEKEVVTGPQTIVSMKSADGSTGTFIMGSGSIKSGRTLHYMLLSANGSVVPHSVPANQLVHITEDGSLKNSGTVTVTRIEWDRDSFLNNWSIFNDTKDRTVRIDFRVPVGTVVQRFSVQ
;
A
#
# COMPACT_ATOMS: atom_id res chain seq x y z
N MET A 1 2.34 -2.52 -18.22
CA MET A 1 3.31 -2.22 -19.29
C MET A 1 2.99 -2.96 -20.58
N TYR A 2 2.59 -4.25 -20.53
CA TYR A 2 2.32 -5.02 -21.75
C TYR A 2 1.10 -4.55 -22.57
N THR A 3 0.11 -3.93 -21.94
CA THR A 3 -1.02 -3.23 -22.60
C THR A 3 -0.55 -2.21 -23.63
N ILE A 4 0.34 -1.31 -23.24
CA ILE A 4 0.84 -0.23 -24.12
C ILE A 4 1.56 -0.85 -25.31
N ILE A 5 2.44 -1.82 -25.05
CA ILE A 5 3.23 -2.50 -26.09
C ILE A 5 2.32 -3.26 -27.06
N THR A 6 1.38 -4.06 -26.56
CA THR A 6 0.47 -4.87 -27.39
C THR A 6 -0.49 -4.00 -28.20
N CYS A 7 -1.07 -2.94 -27.63
CA CYS A 7 -1.91 -1.98 -28.36
C CYS A 7 -1.12 -1.24 -29.45
N THR A 8 0.11 -0.83 -29.18
CA THR A 8 0.95 -0.13 -30.17
C THR A 8 1.33 -1.05 -31.33
N ILE A 9 1.71 -2.31 -31.06
CA ILE A 9 2.02 -3.30 -32.09
C ILE A 9 0.78 -3.67 -32.91
N LEU A 10 -0.38 -3.86 -32.28
CA LEU A 10 -1.65 -4.10 -32.98
C LEU A 10 -2.04 -2.92 -33.89
N GLY A 11 -1.91 -1.68 -33.40
CA GLY A 11 -2.16 -0.48 -34.18
C GLY A 11 -1.26 -0.37 -35.41
N LEU A 12 0.04 -0.61 -35.24
CA LEU A 12 1.01 -0.58 -36.33
C LEU A 12 0.78 -1.69 -37.36
N THR A 13 0.49 -2.92 -36.92
CA THR A 13 0.20 -4.03 -37.84
C THR A 13 -1.10 -3.81 -38.62
N LEU A 14 -2.14 -3.24 -38.00
CA LEU A 14 -3.37 -2.83 -38.69
C LEU A 14 -3.10 -1.72 -39.71
N ALA A 15 -2.33 -0.70 -39.36
CA ALA A 15 -1.98 0.38 -40.28
C ALA A 15 -1.22 -0.13 -41.52
N VAL A 16 -0.24 -1.03 -41.33
CA VAL A 16 0.53 -1.63 -42.43
C VAL A 16 -0.35 -2.53 -43.31
N THR A 17 -1.25 -3.32 -42.73
CA THR A 17 -2.13 -4.22 -43.50
C THR A 17 -3.20 -3.45 -44.28
N LEU A 18 -3.76 -2.38 -43.70
CA LEU A 18 -4.71 -1.49 -44.38
C LEU A 18 -4.05 -0.69 -45.50
N TRP A 19 -2.77 -0.32 -45.36
CA TRP A 19 -2.00 0.27 -46.45
C TRP A 19 -1.83 -0.73 -47.58
N ARG A 20 -1.32 -1.94 -47.31
CA ARG A 20 -1.09 -2.96 -48.34
C ARG A 20 -2.35 -3.25 -49.16
N LYS A 21 -3.54 -3.11 -48.55
CA LYS A 21 -4.84 -3.27 -49.22
C LYS A 21 -5.36 -2.02 -49.94
N GLY A 22 -4.56 -0.95 -50.05
CA GLY A 22 -4.88 0.29 -50.75
C GLY A 22 -5.96 1.16 -50.09
N LYS A 23 -6.51 0.76 -48.93
CA LYS A 23 -7.64 1.45 -48.28
C LYS A 23 -7.24 2.76 -47.58
N LEU A 24 -5.98 2.89 -47.17
CA LEU A 24 -5.43 4.11 -46.56
C LEU A 24 -5.06 5.20 -47.59
N SER A 25 -5.04 4.87 -48.89
CA SER A 25 -4.70 5.80 -49.97
C SER A 25 -5.79 6.85 -50.26
N ALA A 26 -6.93 6.81 -49.57
CA ALA A 26 -8.03 7.76 -49.75
C ALA A 26 -7.81 9.11 -49.02
N ALA A 27 -6.85 9.19 -48.08
CA ALA A 27 -6.50 10.43 -47.41
C ALA A 27 -5.28 11.08 -48.09
N ARG A 28 -5.34 12.38 -48.40
CA ARG A 28 -4.25 13.21 -48.99
C ARG A 28 -2.97 13.31 -48.15
N LEU A 29 -2.81 12.49 -47.11
CA LEU A 29 -1.71 12.50 -46.18
C LEU A 29 -0.59 11.59 -46.68
N GLU A 30 0.66 12.02 -46.49
CA GLU A 30 1.79 11.15 -46.80
C GLU A 30 1.65 9.85 -46.00
N PRO A 31 1.85 8.70 -46.65
CA PRO A 31 1.55 7.41 -46.04
C PRO A 31 2.29 7.15 -44.72
N GLY A 32 3.52 7.65 -44.59
CA GLY A 32 4.31 7.56 -43.36
C GLY A 32 3.71 8.37 -42.20
N LEU A 33 3.12 9.53 -42.49
CA LEU A 33 2.48 10.38 -41.50
C LEU A 33 1.18 9.75 -40.98
N ALA A 34 0.42 9.10 -41.87
CA ALA A 34 -0.79 8.36 -41.49
C ALA A 34 -0.48 7.16 -40.57
N ILE A 35 0.58 6.38 -40.85
CA ILE A 35 1.00 5.28 -39.95
C ILE A 35 1.44 5.83 -38.60
N SER A 36 2.23 6.92 -38.58
CA SER A 36 2.73 7.53 -37.34
C SER A 36 1.58 8.02 -36.44
N LEU A 37 0.58 8.69 -37.02
CA LEU A 37 -0.60 9.16 -36.27
C LEU A 37 -1.44 8.01 -35.69
N ILE A 38 -1.64 6.93 -36.44
CA ILE A 38 -2.35 5.74 -35.95
C ILE A 38 -1.57 5.09 -34.80
N GLY A 39 -0.24 4.98 -34.93
CA GLY A 39 0.62 4.48 -33.87
C GLY A 39 0.51 5.30 -32.59
N LEU A 40 0.51 6.63 -32.71
CA LEU A 40 0.39 7.56 -31.58
C LEU A 40 -0.99 7.46 -30.92
N LEU A 41 -2.08 7.38 -31.71
CA LEU A 41 -3.42 7.16 -31.19
C LEU A 41 -3.54 5.82 -30.43
N CYS A 42 -2.99 4.74 -30.98
CA CYS A 42 -3.00 3.44 -30.31
C CYS A 42 -2.13 3.40 -29.04
N PHE A 43 -1.05 4.16 -29.00
CA PHE A 43 -0.24 4.35 -27.80
C PHE A 43 -1.04 5.06 -26.71
N GLU A 44 -1.72 6.16 -27.02
CA GLU A 44 -2.58 6.88 -26.07
C GLU A 44 -3.75 6.03 -25.55
N VAL A 45 -4.38 5.26 -26.43
CA VAL A 45 -5.44 4.30 -26.03
C VAL A 45 -4.86 3.21 -25.12
N GLY A 46 -3.69 2.65 -25.47
CA GLY A 46 -3.00 1.67 -24.64
C GLY A 46 -2.62 2.23 -23.27
N LEU A 47 -2.20 3.49 -23.21
CA LEU A 47 -1.93 4.21 -21.97
C LEU A 47 -3.20 4.33 -21.12
N ALA A 48 -4.30 4.82 -21.69
CA ALA A 48 -5.58 4.99 -20.99
C ALA A 48 -6.11 3.67 -20.42
N ILE A 49 -6.07 2.57 -21.20
CA ILE A 49 -6.49 1.23 -20.75
C ILE A 49 -5.61 0.78 -19.59
N ALA A 50 -4.30 0.98 -19.68
CA ALA A 50 -3.38 0.55 -18.65
C ALA A 50 -3.52 1.38 -17.36
N MET A 51 -3.89 2.65 -17.45
CA MET A 51 -4.29 3.47 -16.29
C MET A 51 -5.57 2.93 -15.64
N LEU A 52 -6.57 2.55 -16.43
CA LEU A 52 -7.81 1.95 -15.92
C LEU A 52 -7.56 0.60 -15.23
N LEU A 53 -6.69 -0.23 -15.79
CA LEU A 53 -6.30 -1.50 -15.18
C LEU A 53 -5.56 -1.32 -13.86
N SER A 54 -4.75 -0.26 -13.72
CA SER A 54 -4.12 0.08 -12.44
C SER A 54 -5.14 0.40 -11.34
N LEU A 55 -6.31 0.94 -11.67
CA LEU A 55 -7.37 1.16 -10.67
C LEU A 55 -8.07 -0.13 -10.24
N ALA A 56 -8.01 -1.17 -11.07
CA ALA A 56 -8.68 -2.45 -10.86
C ALA A 56 -7.74 -3.55 -10.32
N LEU A 57 -6.53 -3.18 -9.86
CA LEU A 57 -5.59 -4.15 -9.30
C LEU A 57 -6.16 -4.75 -8.02
N PRO A 58 -6.11 -6.09 -7.87
CA PRO A 58 -6.57 -6.73 -6.65
C PRO A 58 -5.66 -6.36 -5.47
N GLU A 59 -6.31 -6.07 -4.35
CA GLU A 59 -5.67 -5.85 -3.06
C GLU A 59 -5.50 -7.20 -2.33
N LYS A 60 -4.34 -7.42 -1.71
CA LYS A 60 -4.08 -8.57 -0.84
C LYS A 60 -3.76 -8.12 0.58
N GLU A 61 -4.19 -8.91 1.54
CA GLU A 61 -3.83 -8.71 2.94
C GLU A 61 -2.48 -9.38 3.22
N VAL A 62 -1.52 -8.58 3.68
CA VAL A 62 -0.17 -9.01 4.05
C VAL A 62 -0.01 -8.82 5.56
N VAL A 63 0.15 -9.93 6.27
CA VAL A 63 0.40 -9.93 7.70
C VAL A 63 1.89 -10.05 7.95
N THR A 64 2.48 -9.00 8.50
CA THR A 64 3.88 -8.98 8.94
C THR A 64 3.93 -9.26 10.44
N GLY A 65 4.29 -10.49 10.84
CA GLY A 65 4.48 -10.83 12.25
C GLY A 65 4.34 -12.33 12.54
N PRO A 66 4.59 -12.77 13.79
CA PRO A 66 4.85 -11.96 14.99
C PRO A 66 6.33 -11.56 15.16
N GLN A 67 6.59 -10.28 15.47
CA GLN A 67 7.93 -9.78 15.80
C GLN A 67 8.05 -9.47 17.29
N THR A 68 9.17 -9.83 17.91
CA THR A 68 9.40 -9.64 19.35
C THR A 68 9.67 -8.19 19.69
N ILE A 69 8.97 -7.69 20.71
CA ILE A 69 9.13 -6.35 21.27
C ILE A 69 9.88 -6.44 22.59
N VAL A 70 10.91 -5.63 22.73
CA VAL A 70 11.75 -5.55 23.94
C VAL A 70 11.23 -4.48 24.90
N SER A 71 10.71 -3.37 24.38
CA SER A 71 10.20 -2.26 25.18
C SER A 71 9.18 -1.46 24.40
N MET A 72 8.22 -0.87 25.11
CA MET A 72 7.22 0.05 24.56
C MET A 72 6.98 1.18 25.56
N LYS A 73 6.95 2.41 25.06
CA LYS A 73 6.71 3.62 25.85
C LYS A 73 5.84 4.58 25.05
N SER A 74 4.84 5.17 25.69
CA SER A 74 4.09 6.28 25.11
C SER A 74 4.93 7.57 25.17
N ALA A 75 4.92 8.36 24.09
CA ALA A 75 5.65 9.64 24.02
C ALA A 75 5.23 10.65 25.10
N ASP A 76 4.04 10.46 25.67
CA ASP A 76 3.53 11.22 26.81
C ASP A 76 4.29 10.84 28.08
N GLY A 77 5.47 11.43 28.27
CA GLY A 77 6.18 11.49 29.54
C GLY A 77 5.46 12.35 30.58
N SER A 78 4.13 12.24 30.71
CA SER A 78 3.35 12.92 31.73
C SER A 78 2.91 11.92 32.80
N THR A 79 3.73 11.78 33.84
CA THR A 79 3.21 11.53 35.18
C THR A 79 2.30 12.70 35.54
N GLY A 80 0.99 12.47 35.55
CA GLY A 80 0.01 13.50 35.90
C GLY A 80 -1.41 12.98 35.73
N THR A 81 -2.16 12.98 36.84
CA THR A 81 -3.57 12.65 36.90
C THR A 81 -4.38 13.73 36.16
N PHE A 82 -4.88 13.42 34.96
CA PHE A 82 -5.85 14.30 34.30
C PHE A 82 -7.25 13.84 34.69
N ILE A 83 -7.92 14.63 35.54
CA ILE A 83 -9.36 14.55 35.77
C ILE A 83 -10.06 15.07 34.52
N MET A 84 -10.98 14.26 34.00
CA MET A 84 -11.64 14.43 32.70
C MET A 84 -12.67 15.58 32.77
N GLY A 85 -12.37 16.70 32.10
CA GLY A 85 -13.38 17.62 31.57
C GLY A 85 -13.57 17.31 30.08
N SER A 86 -14.80 17.30 29.58
CA SER A 86 -15.13 16.99 28.19
C SER A 86 -14.42 17.94 27.22
N GLY A 87 -13.32 17.48 26.63
CA GLY A 87 -12.55 18.22 25.64
C GLY A 87 -11.86 17.25 24.70
N SER A 88 -12.20 17.33 23.41
CA SER A 88 -11.49 16.64 22.33
C SER A 88 -10.10 17.28 22.20
N ILE A 89 -9.09 16.65 22.78
CA ILE A 89 -7.68 17.05 22.57
C ILE A 89 -7.19 16.27 21.35
N LYS A 90 -7.05 16.97 20.21
CA LYS A 90 -6.28 16.50 19.03
C LYS A 90 -4.77 16.48 19.34
N SER A 91 -4.34 15.76 20.38
CA SER A 91 -2.93 15.41 20.55
C SER A 91 -2.74 14.01 19.98
N GLY A 92 -2.10 13.91 18.82
CA GLY A 92 -1.73 12.62 18.23
C GLY A 92 -0.71 11.93 19.14
N ARG A 93 -1.20 11.13 20.09
CA ARG A 93 -0.36 10.29 20.95
C ARG A 93 0.45 9.35 20.05
N THR A 94 1.75 9.24 20.31
CA THR A 94 2.65 8.35 19.54
C THR A 94 3.22 7.30 20.48
N LEU A 95 3.15 6.04 20.07
CA LEU A 95 3.72 4.91 20.79
C LEU A 95 5.09 4.62 20.21
N HIS A 96 6.13 4.69 21.03
CA HIS A 96 7.48 4.29 20.67
C HIS A 96 7.71 2.86 21.17
N TYR A 97 8.23 2.00 20.31
CA TYR A 97 8.55 0.63 20.67
C TYR A 97 9.85 0.17 20.05
N MET A 98 10.49 -0.82 20.67
CA MET A 98 11.77 -1.37 20.29
C MET A 98 11.58 -2.80 19.81
N LEU A 99 11.89 -3.06 18.54
CA LEU A 99 11.83 -4.39 17.95
C LEU A 99 13.16 -5.10 18.05
N LEU A 100 13.11 -6.38 18.39
CA LEU A 100 14.26 -7.27 18.30
C LEU A 100 14.33 -7.85 16.90
N SER A 101 15.36 -7.49 16.15
CA SER A 101 15.65 -8.08 14.84
C SER A 101 16.27 -9.47 14.98
N ALA A 102 16.22 -10.28 13.92
CA ALA A 102 16.73 -11.66 13.92
C ALA A 102 18.24 -11.77 14.22
N ASN A 103 18.99 -10.71 13.95
CA ASN A 103 20.41 -10.57 14.28
C ASN A 103 20.67 -10.12 15.75
N GLY A 104 19.63 -10.01 16.58
CA GLY A 104 19.71 -9.55 17.96
C GLY A 104 19.84 -8.02 18.12
N SER A 105 19.85 -7.25 17.02
CA SER A 105 19.88 -5.78 17.10
C SER A 105 18.51 -5.24 17.49
N VAL A 106 18.50 -4.14 18.25
CA VAL A 106 17.26 -3.47 18.66
C VAL A 106 17.00 -2.28 17.74
N VAL A 107 15.84 -2.26 17.09
CA VAL A 107 15.46 -1.21 16.13
C VAL A 107 14.29 -0.39 16.68
N PRO A 108 14.46 0.92 16.88
CA PRO A 108 13.37 1.78 17.36
C PRO A 108 12.32 1.99 16.26
N HIS A 109 11.05 1.94 16.66
CA HIS A 109 9.89 2.20 15.81
C HIS A 109 8.90 3.11 16.54
N SER A 110 8.04 3.78 15.77
CA SER A 110 6.98 4.63 16.30
C SER A 110 5.70 4.49 15.50
N VAL A 111 4.57 4.46 16.18
CA VAL A 111 3.25 4.39 15.57
C VAL A 111 2.31 5.42 16.23
N PRO A 112 1.47 6.14 15.47
CA PRO A 112 0.42 6.94 16.08
C PRO A 112 -0.58 6.04 16.81
N ALA A 113 -0.93 6.38 18.04
CA ALA A 113 -1.98 5.73 18.83
C ALA A 113 -3.35 6.15 18.27
N ASN A 114 -3.74 5.52 17.17
CA ASN A 114 -5.03 5.72 16.51
C ASN A 114 -5.87 4.44 16.60
N GLN A 115 -7.05 4.46 15.97
CA GLN A 115 -8.01 3.35 15.97
C GLN A 115 -7.48 2.06 15.32
N LEU A 116 -6.35 2.09 14.61
CA LEU A 116 -5.75 0.91 13.98
C LEU A 116 -4.89 0.12 14.97
N VAL A 117 -4.56 0.71 16.12
CA VAL A 117 -3.70 0.09 17.15
C VAL A 117 -4.56 -0.63 18.17
N HIS A 118 -4.32 -1.91 18.33
CA HIS A 118 -4.93 -2.77 19.33
C HIS A 118 -3.85 -3.29 20.28
N ILE A 119 -4.08 -3.18 21.59
CA ILE A 119 -3.16 -3.69 22.61
C ILE A 119 -3.92 -4.72 23.43
N THR A 120 -3.40 -5.95 23.45
CA THR A 120 -3.98 -7.08 24.18
C THR A 120 -2.99 -7.56 25.23
N GLU A 121 -3.44 -7.67 26.48
CA GLU A 121 -2.67 -8.32 27.54
C GLU A 121 -2.78 -9.84 27.38
N ASP A 122 -1.65 -10.53 27.27
CA ASP A 122 -1.57 -11.98 27.09
C ASP A 122 -0.87 -12.61 28.31
N GLY A 123 -1.59 -13.46 29.04
CA GLY A 123 -1.09 -14.14 30.24
C GLY A 123 0.02 -15.17 29.98
N SER A 124 0.22 -15.56 28.72
CA SER A 124 1.33 -16.44 28.33
C SER A 124 2.67 -15.70 28.20
N LEU A 125 2.64 -14.37 28.08
CA LEU A 125 3.82 -13.52 27.95
C LEU A 125 4.23 -12.99 29.32
N LYS A 126 5.54 -13.03 29.63
CA LYS A 126 6.08 -12.58 30.94
C LYS A 126 7.02 -11.39 30.84
N ASN A 127 7.94 -11.41 29.88
CA ASN A 127 9.05 -10.45 29.80
C ASN A 127 9.15 -9.71 28.45
N SER A 128 8.42 -10.16 27.43
CA SER A 128 8.48 -9.59 26.08
C SER A 128 7.08 -9.57 25.46
N GLY A 129 6.87 -8.61 24.58
CA GLY A 129 5.65 -8.51 23.78
C GLY A 129 5.88 -9.00 22.35
N THR A 130 4.81 -9.07 21.57
CA THR A 130 4.88 -9.24 20.12
C THR A 130 4.07 -8.17 19.41
N VAL A 131 4.53 -7.75 18.23
CA VAL A 131 3.75 -6.93 17.31
C VAL A 131 3.44 -7.72 16.05
N THR A 132 2.21 -7.55 15.58
CA THR A 132 1.77 -7.99 14.27
C THR A 132 1.19 -6.80 13.53
N VAL A 133 1.67 -6.54 12.32
CA VAL A 133 1.19 -5.45 11.47
C VAL A 133 0.50 -6.05 10.26
N THR A 134 -0.78 -5.74 10.09
CA THR A 134 -1.56 -6.12 8.93
C THR A 134 -1.65 -4.94 7.98
N ARG A 135 -1.21 -5.17 6.74
CA ARG A 135 -1.26 -4.20 5.65
C ARG A 135 -2.12 -4.75 4.54
N ILE A 136 -2.79 -3.85 3.85
CA ILE A 136 -3.31 -4.15 2.53
C ILE A 136 -2.32 -3.59 1.52
N GLU A 137 -1.83 -4.47 0.67
CA GLU A 137 -0.87 -4.18 -0.39
C GLU A 137 -1.48 -4.61 -1.72
N TRP A 138 -1.02 -4.02 -2.82
CA TRP A 138 -1.42 -4.49 -4.14
C TRP A 138 -0.81 -5.86 -4.42
N ASP A 139 -1.60 -6.75 -5.02
CA ASP A 139 -1.09 -8.07 -5.38
C ASP A 139 -0.19 -7.98 -6.62
N ARG A 140 1.11 -7.82 -6.36
CA ARG A 140 2.14 -7.76 -7.41
C ARG A 140 2.32 -9.06 -8.18
N ASP A 141 1.86 -10.18 -7.62
CA ASP A 141 1.92 -11.50 -8.27
C ASP A 141 0.71 -11.73 -9.19
N SER A 142 -0.28 -10.83 -9.16
CA SER A 142 -1.45 -10.91 -10.01
C SER A 142 -1.08 -10.73 -11.49
N PHE A 143 -1.73 -11.49 -12.36
CA PHE A 143 -1.61 -11.35 -13.81
C PHE A 143 -1.79 -9.90 -14.27
N LEU A 144 -2.74 -9.18 -13.67
CA LEU A 144 -3.09 -7.80 -14.03
C LEU A 144 -1.97 -6.79 -13.77
N ASN A 145 -1.06 -7.10 -12.84
CA ASN A 145 0.07 -6.23 -12.50
C ASN A 145 0.91 -5.90 -13.75
N ASN A 146 1.21 -6.91 -14.56
CA ASN A 146 1.99 -6.77 -15.78
C ASN A 146 1.33 -5.90 -16.87
N TRP A 147 0.01 -5.76 -16.81
CA TRP A 147 -0.82 -4.98 -17.74
C TRP A 147 -1.08 -3.55 -17.26
N SER A 148 -0.68 -3.21 -16.04
CA SER A 148 -0.88 -1.90 -15.42
C SER A 148 0.36 -0.99 -15.54
N ILE A 149 0.27 0.32 -15.31
CA ILE A 149 1.42 1.26 -15.41
C ILE A 149 1.79 1.95 -14.09
N PHE A 150 0.85 2.01 -13.15
CA PHE A 150 1.09 2.62 -11.85
C PHE A 150 1.44 1.53 -10.83
N ASN A 151 2.61 1.68 -10.21
CA ASN A 151 3.08 0.89 -9.09
C ASN A 151 3.00 1.64 -7.76
N ASP A 152 2.26 2.76 -7.73
CA ASP A 152 2.38 3.68 -6.61
C ASP A 152 1.53 3.24 -5.41
N THR A 153 2.28 2.72 -4.43
CA THR A 153 1.99 2.48 -3.02
C THR A 153 0.66 3.01 -2.47
N LYS A 154 -0.45 2.32 -2.77
CA LYS A 154 -1.63 2.32 -1.90
C LYS A 154 -1.49 1.30 -0.77
N ASP A 155 -0.29 1.15 -0.26
CA ASP A 155 -0.05 0.28 0.88
C ASP A 155 -0.62 0.98 2.11
N ARG A 156 -1.68 0.41 2.67
CA ARG A 156 -2.33 0.95 3.85
C ARG A 156 -2.20 -0.02 5.00
N THR A 157 -1.74 0.47 6.14
CA THR A 157 -1.85 -0.28 7.38
C THR A 157 -3.30 -0.28 7.81
N VAL A 158 -3.87 -1.46 7.99
CA VAL A 158 -5.26 -1.63 8.43
C VAL A 158 -5.32 -1.93 9.91
N ARG A 159 -4.30 -2.62 10.43
CA ARG A 159 -4.30 -3.06 11.82
C ARG A 159 -2.89 -3.26 12.34
N ILE A 160 -2.68 -2.91 13.60
CA ILE A 160 -1.46 -3.14 14.36
C ILE A 160 -1.86 -3.74 15.69
N ASP A 161 -1.57 -5.03 15.87
CA ASP A 161 -1.84 -5.76 17.11
C ASP A 161 -0.56 -5.87 17.94
N PHE A 162 -0.60 -5.30 19.13
CA PHE A 162 0.40 -5.50 20.18
C PHE A 162 -0.13 -6.54 21.16
N ARG A 163 0.65 -7.59 21.40
CA ARG A 163 0.46 -8.49 22.53
C ARG A 163 1.52 -8.22 23.57
N VAL A 164 1.11 -7.91 24.79
CA VAL A 164 2.02 -7.53 25.88
C VAL A 164 1.74 -8.37 27.13
N PRO A 165 2.74 -8.61 27.99
CA PRO A 165 2.52 -9.27 29.27
C PRO A 165 1.46 -8.57 30.12
N VAL A 166 0.70 -9.34 30.90
CA VAL A 166 -0.31 -8.80 31.82
C VAL A 166 0.32 -7.84 32.83
N GLY A 167 -0.30 -6.68 33.04
CA GLY A 167 0.16 -5.67 33.99
C GLY A 167 1.16 -4.67 33.43
N THR A 168 1.51 -4.78 32.14
CA THR A 168 2.36 -3.79 31.45
C THR A 168 1.57 -2.59 30.93
N VAL A 169 0.25 -2.74 30.78
CA VAL A 169 -0.63 -1.65 30.35
C VAL A 169 -1.07 -0.84 31.58
N VAL A 170 -0.38 0.27 31.83
CA VAL A 170 -0.65 1.16 32.98
C VAL A 170 -1.92 2.00 32.81
N GLN A 171 -2.45 2.13 31.58
CA GLN A 171 -3.63 2.94 31.28
C GLN A 171 -4.69 2.11 30.54
N ARG A 172 -5.74 1.71 31.26
CA ARG A 172 -6.93 1.07 30.68
C ARG A 172 -7.89 2.14 30.18
N PHE A 173 -8.26 2.09 28.91
CA PHE A 173 -9.33 2.93 28.37
C PHE A 173 -10.63 2.14 28.44
N SER A 174 -11.60 2.65 29.21
CA SER A 174 -12.99 2.20 29.10
C SER A 174 -13.59 2.90 27.88
N VAL A 175 -13.96 2.12 26.87
CA VAL A 175 -14.83 2.59 25.80
C VAL A 175 -16.26 2.31 26.29
N GLN A 176 -17.03 3.36 26.55
CA GLN A 176 -18.49 3.29 26.67
C GLN A 176 -19.10 3.32 25.27
#